data_AF-A0A1B0BRF7-F1
#
_entry.id   AF-A0A1B0BRF7-F1
#
_cell.length_a   1.000
_cell.length_b   1.000
_cell.length_c   1.000
_cell.angle_alpha   90.00
_cell.angle_beta   90.00
_cell.angle_gamma   90.00
#
_symmetry.space_group_name_H-M   'P 1'
#
loop_
_entity.id
_entity.type
_entity.pdbx_description
1 polymer ?
#
loop_
_entity_poly.entity_id
_entity_poly.type
_entity_poly.pdbx_seq_one_letter_code
_entity_poly.pdbx_strand_id
1 'polypeptide(L)'
;MPYFAGIEGGASHSTCIICDETGDCISILEGLGTNHWQIGMDLTVARLAEMVERAKELADISEDTPLDVLGLSLSGLGQKDVQQELKDLLRSSFPDLAKSYVCSEDTIGSIYTASPNGGMVLISGTGSNAHVINPDGSSYNCGGWGHFMGDEGSAFHIALRAIKIVFDDMDGLRKSPYPIELVWSLIKEYFKVENRGDMLPHFYKKFDKSFFARLCIKLSRAAEEGDRLAKYLFDEAGDNLGRMAAALIPKVQTDNLKSDPFKIVCVGSVWLSLPLLVAGFLSGLQKANITFDINLVRLKKSSAFGACYHAVDAVGLQLPRHYPDNFDVLVQYNHESKCLCNQ
;
A
#
# COMPACT_ATOMS: atom_id res chain seq x y z
N MET A 1 -2.05 23.11 25.06
CA MET A 1 -2.78 22.59 23.90
C MET A 1 -2.34 21.16 23.71
N PRO A 2 -3.23 20.19 23.47
CA PRO A 2 -2.82 18.83 23.19
C PRO A 2 -2.25 18.70 21.78
N TYR A 3 -1.25 17.84 21.61
CA TYR A 3 -0.61 17.59 20.31
C TYR A 3 -0.65 16.10 19.97
N PHE A 4 -1.09 15.79 18.75
CA PHE A 4 -1.28 14.43 18.28
C PHE A 4 -0.39 14.19 17.07
N ALA A 5 0.41 13.15 17.11
CA ALA A 5 1.31 12.85 16.00
C ALA A 5 1.04 11.48 15.38
N GLY A 6 1.41 11.35 14.12
CA GLY A 6 1.39 10.09 13.40
C GLY A 6 2.63 9.94 12.54
N ILE A 7 3.16 8.72 12.45
CA ILE A 7 4.25 8.37 11.56
C ILE A 7 3.82 7.21 10.66
N GLU A 8 3.92 7.42 9.35
CA GLU A 8 3.93 6.35 8.35
C GLU A 8 5.38 6.01 8.03
N GLY A 9 5.72 4.72 8.06
CA GLY A 9 7.10 4.30 7.84
C GLY A 9 7.26 3.06 6.97
N GLY A 10 8.03 3.21 5.89
CA GLY A 10 8.35 2.12 4.96
C GLY A 10 9.83 1.72 4.98
N ALA A 11 10.23 0.94 3.97
CA ALA A 11 11.62 0.54 3.77
C ALA A 11 12.55 1.72 3.38
N SER A 12 12.07 2.64 2.55
CA SER A 12 12.88 3.72 1.97
C SER A 12 12.60 5.11 2.57
N HIS A 13 11.33 5.41 2.85
CA HIS A 13 10.87 6.72 3.30
C HIS A 13 9.91 6.59 4.49
N SER A 14 9.78 7.66 5.26
CA SER A 14 8.80 7.81 6.34
C SER A 14 8.30 9.25 6.38
N THR A 15 7.07 9.46 6.85
CA THR A 15 6.47 10.80 7.03
C THR A 15 5.96 10.91 8.46
N CYS A 16 6.30 11.99 9.16
CA CYS A 16 5.76 12.37 10.46
C CYS A 16 4.84 13.59 10.29
N ILE A 17 3.68 13.56 10.94
CA ILE A 17 2.77 14.70 11.02
C ILE A 17 2.45 15.01 12.48
N ILE A 18 2.25 16.29 12.79
CA ILE A 18 1.69 16.75 14.07
C ILE A 18 0.41 17.53 13.79
N CYS A 19 -0.63 17.24 14.57
CA CYS A 19 -1.91 17.96 14.61
C CYS A 19 -2.13 18.59 15.98
N ASP A 20 -2.83 19.72 16.00
CA ASP A 20 -3.34 20.36 17.23
C ASP A 20 -4.75 19.86 17.61
N GLU A 21 -5.38 20.48 18.61
CA GLU A 21 -6.74 20.14 19.04
C GLU A 21 -7.85 20.43 18.02
N THR A 22 -7.62 21.30 17.03
CA THR A 22 -8.62 21.62 16.01
C THR A 22 -8.62 20.57 14.90
N GLY A 23 -7.60 19.70 14.87
CA GLY A 23 -7.39 18.73 13.80
C GLY A 23 -6.53 19.27 12.65
N ASP A 24 -6.02 20.50 12.78
CA ASP A 24 -5.18 21.11 11.76
C ASP A 24 -3.77 20.51 11.84
N CYS A 25 -3.20 20.19 10.68
CA CYS A 25 -1.83 19.69 10.60
C CYS A 25 -0.87 20.87 10.62
N ILE A 26 -0.13 21.00 11.74
CA ILE A 26 0.76 22.12 12.02
C ILE A 26 2.21 21.84 11.61
N SER A 27 2.59 20.57 11.41
CA SER A 27 3.86 20.21 10.77
C SER A 27 3.78 18.88 10.02
N ILE A 28 4.56 18.81 8.93
CA ILE A 28 4.81 17.60 8.13
C ILE A 28 6.31 17.49 7.91
N LEU A 29 6.90 16.34 8.22
CA LEU A 29 8.31 16.07 8.08
C LEU A 29 8.55 14.75 7.35
N GLU A 30 9.34 14.80 6.29
CA GLU A 30 9.85 13.61 5.59
C GLU A 30 11.14 13.10 6.23
N GLY A 31 11.29 11.78 6.28
CA GLY A 31 12.41 11.10 6.90
C GLY A 31 12.85 9.83 6.15
N LEU A 32 13.92 9.22 6.66
CA LEU A 32 14.44 7.96 6.14
C LEU A 32 13.52 6.79 6.51
N GLY A 33 13.62 5.68 5.77
CA GLY A 33 12.87 4.46 6.09
C GLY A 33 13.08 3.95 7.51
N THR A 34 12.04 3.34 8.09
CA THR A 34 11.98 2.91 9.50
C THR A 34 11.68 1.41 9.65
N ASN A 35 11.79 0.65 8.56
CA ASN A 35 11.59 -0.81 8.59
C ASN A 35 12.69 -1.52 9.41
N HIS A 36 12.34 -1.90 10.64
CA HIS A 36 13.26 -2.51 11.61
C HIS A 36 13.88 -3.84 11.12
N TRP A 37 13.22 -4.58 10.22
CA TRP A 37 13.80 -5.80 9.63
C TRP A 37 15.04 -5.53 8.78
N GLN A 38 15.17 -4.30 8.26
CA GLN A 38 16.31 -3.91 7.41
C GLN A 38 17.42 -3.21 8.19
N ILE A 39 17.04 -2.40 9.19
CA ILE A 39 17.97 -1.47 9.84
C ILE A 39 18.23 -1.78 11.34
N GLY A 40 17.48 -2.73 11.91
CA GLY A 40 17.50 -3.04 13.34
C GLY A 40 16.61 -2.10 14.17
N MET A 41 16.15 -2.60 15.32
CA MET A 41 15.19 -1.89 16.18
C MET A 41 15.77 -0.60 16.77
N ASP A 42 17.03 -0.61 17.22
CA ASP A 42 17.68 0.56 17.83
C ASP A 42 17.72 1.77 16.88
N LEU A 43 18.08 1.54 15.61
CA LEU A 43 18.13 2.60 14.61
C LEU A 43 16.73 3.06 14.20
N THR A 44 15.74 2.16 14.18
CA THR A 44 14.32 2.55 14.00
C THR A 44 13.88 3.49 15.11
N VAL A 45 14.12 3.14 16.38
CA VAL A 45 13.77 3.96 17.56
C VAL A 45 14.42 5.35 17.48
N ALA A 46 15.72 5.41 17.19
CA ALA A 46 16.44 6.67 17.05
C ALA A 46 15.88 7.56 15.93
N ARG A 47 15.56 6.97 14.76
CA ARG A 47 14.96 7.71 13.63
C ARG A 47 13.58 8.26 13.97
N LEU A 48 12.74 7.47 14.65
CA LEU A 48 11.40 7.91 15.05
C LEU A 48 11.47 9.08 16.01
N ALA A 49 12.34 9.01 17.02
CA ALA A 49 12.55 10.10 17.96
C ALA A 49 13.07 11.38 17.27
N GLU A 50 14.09 11.25 16.42
CA GLU A 50 14.62 12.38 15.63
C GLU A 50 13.52 13.04 14.77
N MET A 51 12.68 12.23 14.12
CA MET A 51 11.58 12.75 13.29
C MET A 51 10.55 13.52 14.13
N VAL A 52 10.19 13.01 15.31
CA VAL A 52 9.24 13.71 16.18
C VAL A 52 9.82 15.03 16.69
N GLU A 53 11.07 15.05 17.16
CA GLU A 53 11.68 16.28 17.66
C GLU A 53 11.82 17.34 16.57
N ARG A 54 12.26 16.94 15.37
CA ARG A 54 12.31 17.87 14.22
C ARG A 54 10.93 18.33 13.77
N ALA A 55 9.89 17.49 13.91
CA ALA A 55 8.52 17.90 13.61
C ALA A 55 7.95 18.85 14.68
N LYS A 56 8.33 18.71 15.96
CA LYS A 56 8.03 19.66 17.03
C LYS A 56 8.70 21.01 16.76
N GLU A 57 9.98 21.02 16.39
CA GLU A 57 10.71 22.23 16.00
C GLU A 57 10.00 22.99 14.86
N LEU A 58 9.56 22.29 13.81
CA LEU A 58 8.82 22.89 12.70
C LEU A 58 7.44 23.45 13.08
N ALA A 59 6.86 22.94 14.17
CA ALA A 59 5.57 23.37 14.69
C ALA A 59 5.69 24.42 15.82
N ASP A 60 6.90 24.92 16.10
CA ASP A 60 7.21 25.80 17.24
C ASP A 60 6.76 25.21 18.61
N ILE A 61 6.82 23.88 18.74
CA ILE A 61 6.54 23.16 19.99
C ILE A 61 7.86 22.99 20.76
N SER A 62 7.85 23.30 22.06
CA SER A 62 9.00 23.08 22.93
C SER A 62 9.36 21.59 23.03
N GLU A 63 10.67 21.27 22.97
CA GLU A 63 11.22 19.91 23.12
C GLU A 63 10.68 19.19 24.37
N ASP A 64 10.60 19.92 25.50
CA ASP A 64 10.07 19.45 26.79
C ASP A 64 8.56 19.18 26.81
N THR A 65 7.83 19.48 25.72
CA THR A 65 6.40 19.22 25.63
C THR A 65 6.16 17.85 25.02
N PRO A 66 5.74 16.84 25.81
CA PRO A 66 5.40 15.53 25.26
C PRO A 66 4.13 15.61 24.43
N LEU A 67 4.12 14.92 23.30
CA LEU A 67 2.89 14.68 22.53
C LEU A 67 1.88 13.91 23.38
N ASP A 68 0.59 14.18 23.23
CA ASP A 68 -0.45 13.45 23.93
C ASP A 68 -0.57 12.00 23.43
N VAL A 69 -0.36 11.81 22.14
CA VAL A 69 -0.28 10.48 21.52
C VAL A 69 0.64 10.49 20.29
N LEU A 70 1.39 9.42 20.11
CA LEU A 70 2.14 9.12 18.89
C LEU A 70 1.63 7.81 18.27
N GLY A 71 1.02 7.94 17.09
CA GLY A 71 0.65 6.81 16.24
C GLY A 71 1.79 6.41 15.33
N LEU A 72 2.07 5.10 15.24
CA LEU A 72 3.14 4.53 14.43
C LEU A 72 2.53 3.45 13.53
N SER A 73 2.42 3.73 12.23
CA SER A 73 2.01 2.75 11.20
C SER A 73 3.23 2.41 10.36
N LEU A 74 3.97 1.37 10.76
CA LEU A 74 5.26 1.05 10.16
C LEU A 74 5.27 -0.34 9.51
N SER A 75 5.95 -0.44 8.37
CA SER A 75 6.16 -1.68 7.67
C SER A 75 6.94 -2.68 8.52
N GLY A 76 6.45 -3.91 8.58
CA GLY A 76 7.03 -4.99 9.38
C GLY A 76 6.48 -5.11 10.80
N LEU A 77 5.69 -4.16 11.30
CA LEU A 77 5.08 -4.20 12.64
C LEU A 77 3.77 -5.00 12.72
N GLY A 78 3.70 -6.16 12.06
CA GLY A 78 2.51 -7.02 12.11
C GLY A 78 2.36 -7.83 13.41
N GLN A 79 3.43 -7.99 14.18
CA GLN A 79 3.46 -8.83 15.39
C GLN A 79 3.36 -7.99 16.66
N LYS A 80 2.48 -8.40 17.59
CA LYS A 80 2.25 -7.69 18.86
C LYS A 80 3.50 -7.59 19.73
N ASP A 81 4.33 -8.63 19.78
CA ASP A 81 5.54 -8.63 20.60
C ASP A 81 6.55 -7.59 20.09
N VAL A 82 6.71 -7.46 18.76
CA VAL A 82 7.58 -6.46 18.14
C VAL A 82 7.03 -5.04 18.34
N GLN A 83 5.71 -4.86 18.24
CA GLN A 83 5.08 -3.59 18.57
C GLN A 83 5.32 -3.20 20.03
N GLN A 84 5.28 -4.16 20.95
CA GLN A 84 5.51 -3.92 22.37
C GLN A 84 6.97 -3.59 22.65
N GLU A 85 7.91 -4.33 22.06
CA GLU A 85 9.36 -4.04 22.12
C GLU A 85 9.66 -2.60 21.67
N LEU A 86 9.11 -2.17 20.54
CA LEU A 86 9.29 -0.81 20.03
C LEU A 86 8.77 0.25 21.02
N LYS A 87 7.59 0.05 21.61
CA LYS A 87 7.01 0.97 22.60
C LYS A 87 7.88 1.07 23.85
N ASP A 88 8.39 -0.07 24.33
CA ASP A 88 9.19 -0.11 25.54
C ASP A 88 10.54 0.58 25.33
N LEU A 89 11.17 0.39 24.16
CA LEU A 89 12.41 1.09 23.80
C LEU A 89 12.22 2.59 23.61
N LEU A 90 11.11 3.04 23.00
CA LEU A 90 10.79 4.46 22.89
C LEU A 90 10.59 5.09 24.26
N ARG A 91 9.83 4.43 25.15
CA ARG A 91 9.61 4.90 26.53
C ARG A 91 10.88 4.96 27.37
N SER A 92 11.75 3.96 27.24
CA SER A 92 12.99 3.92 28.03
C SER A 92 14.04 4.91 27.53
N SER A 93 14.11 5.11 26.21
CA SER A 93 15.16 5.94 25.58
C SER A 93 14.75 7.40 25.43
N PHE A 94 13.46 7.67 25.27
CA PHE A 94 12.89 9.01 25.04
C PHE A 94 11.59 9.19 25.86
N PRO A 95 11.69 9.28 27.20
CA PRO A 95 10.53 9.27 28.09
C PRO A 95 9.55 10.43 27.88
N ASP A 96 10.06 11.58 27.41
CA ASP A 96 9.28 12.81 27.21
C ASP A 96 8.83 13.03 25.75
N LEU A 97 9.01 12.03 24.88
CA LEU A 97 8.64 12.13 23.46
C LEU A 97 7.11 12.18 23.28
N ALA A 98 6.40 11.25 23.95
CA ALA A 98 4.94 11.16 23.94
C ALA A 98 4.39 10.45 25.19
N LYS A 99 3.21 10.87 25.65
CA LYS A 99 2.50 10.27 26.80
C LYS A 99 1.96 8.88 26.47
N SER A 100 1.56 8.65 25.22
CA SER A 100 0.98 7.38 24.74
C SER A 100 1.50 6.99 23.36
N TYR A 101 1.64 5.69 23.12
CA TYR A 101 2.12 5.13 21.86
C TYR A 101 1.18 4.05 21.34
N VAL A 102 0.79 4.16 20.07
CA VAL A 102 0.01 3.15 19.37
C VAL A 102 0.78 2.71 18.15
N CYS A 103 1.20 1.45 18.12
CA CYS A 103 1.98 0.87 17.04
C CYS A 103 1.10 -0.09 16.25
N SER A 104 1.22 -0.04 14.93
CA SER A 104 0.45 -0.83 13.98
C SER A 104 1.28 -1.06 12.73
N GLU A 105 0.85 -2.02 11.90
CA GLU A 105 1.41 -2.18 10.56
C GLU A 105 1.02 -1.01 9.64
N ASP A 106 1.80 -0.81 8.58
CA ASP A 106 1.61 0.27 7.59
C ASP A 106 0.20 0.34 6.99
N THR A 107 -0.41 -0.82 6.73
CA THR A 107 -1.78 -0.93 6.18
C THR A 107 -2.85 -0.25 7.03
N ILE A 108 -2.67 -0.21 8.36
CA ILE A 108 -3.60 0.44 9.30
C ILE A 108 -3.65 1.93 9.04
N GLY A 109 -2.48 2.57 8.89
CA GLY A 109 -2.40 4.00 8.60
C GLY A 109 -3.13 4.33 7.30
N SER A 110 -2.94 3.52 6.25
CA SER A 110 -3.60 3.78 4.96
C SER A 110 -5.12 3.68 5.06
N ILE A 111 -5.64 2.67 5.76
CA ILE A 111 -7.09 2.48 5.95
C ILE A 111 -7.68 3.63 6.78
N TYR A 112 -7.08 3.95 7.92
CA TYR A 112 -7.60 4.97 8.82
C TYR A 112 -7.42 6.40 8.30
N THR A 113 -6.57 6.65 7.30
CA THR A 113 -6.59 7.93 6.58
C THR A 113 -7.87 8.10 5.76
N ALA A 114 -8.39 7.02 5.17
CA ALA A 114 -9.55 7.06 4.29
C ALA A 114 -10.90 6.84 5.00
N SER A 115 -10.91 6.14 6.14
CA SER A 115 -12.15 5.73 6.80
C SER A 115 -12.03 5.65 8.33
N PRO A 116 -13.02 6.12 9.10
CA PRO A 116 -13.02 5.99 10.55
C PRO A 116 -13.32 4.56 11.03
N ASN A 117 -14.01 3.76 10.23
CA ASN A 117 -14.62 2.50 10.67
C ASN A 117 -13.99 1.30 9.94
N GLY A 118 -12.68 1.32 9.77
CA GLY A 118 -11.99 0.30 8.99
C GLY A 118 -12.27 0.39 7.49
N GLY A 119 -11.86 -0.62 6.75
CA GLY A 119 -11.84 -0.62 5.30
C GLY A 119 -10.92 -1.69 4.74
N MET A 120 -10.61 -1.59 3.46
CA MET A 120 -9.61 -2.43 2.82
C MET A 120 -8.47 -1.56 2.29
N VAL A 121 -7.24 -2.04 2.37
CA VAL A 121 -6.15 -1.55 1.53
C VAL A 121 -5.79 -2.62 0.52
N LEU A 122 -5.57 -2.20 -0.73
CA LEU A 122 -5.12 -3.06 -1.81
C LEU A 122 -3.82 -2.49 -2.38
N ILE A 123 -2.73 -3.14 -2.01
CA ILE A 123 -1.37 -2.76 -2.38
C ILE A 123 -1.01 -3.41 -3.71
N SER A 124 -0.57 -2.60 -4.67
CA SER A 124 0.10 -3.06 -5.89
C SER A 124 1.27 -2.13 -6.25
N GLY A 125 2.47 -2.55 -5.85
CA GLY A 125 3.74 -1.89 -6.11
C GLY A 125 4.75 -2.90 -6.64
N THR A 126 5.94 -2.98 -6.04
CA THR A 126 6.90 -4.05 -6.36
C THR A 126 6.35 -5.44 -5.99
N GLY A 127 5.54 -5.53 -4.94
CA GLY A 127 4.72 -6.70 -4.58
C GLY A 127 3.24 -6.32 -4.46
N SER A 128 2.40 -7.24 -3.98
CA SER A 128 0.97 -6.98 -3.77
C SER A 128 0.44 -7.59 -2.47
N ASN A 129 -0.57 -6.95 -1.89
CA ASN A 129 -1.27 -7.41 -0.69
C ASN A 129 -2.69 -6.83 -0.64
N ALA A 130 -3.64 -7.55 -0.08
CA ALA A 130 -4.95 -7.02 0.30
C ALA A 130 -5.15 -7.24 1.80
N HIS A 131 -5.54 -6.20 2.53
CA HIS A 131 -5.82 -6.27 3.97
C HIS A 131 -7.15 -5.60 4.28
N VAL A 132 -8.04 -6.31 4.97
CA VAL A 132 -9.29 -5.77 5.53
C VAL A 132 -9.16 -5.62 7.04
N ILE A 133 -9.65 -4.48 7.54
CA ILE A 133 -9.85 -4.23 8.97
C ILE A 133 -11.30 -3.83 9.16
N ASN A 134 -11.99 -4.53 10.06
CA ASN A 134 -13.38 -4.26 10.42
C ASN A 134 -13.48 -3.32 11.63
N PRO A 135 -14.66 -2.69 11.85
CA PRO A 135 -14.91 -1.84 13.02
C PRO A 135 -14.66 -2.52 14.37
N ASP A 136 -14.86 -3.84 14.47
CA ASP A 136 -14.60 -4.62 15.69
C ASP A 136 -13.11 -4.97 15.90
N GLY A 137 -12.24 -4.52 15.00
CA GLY A 137 -10.80 -4.80 15.01
C GLY A 137 -10.42 -6.16 14.42
N SER A 138 -11.37 -6.97 13.94
CA SER A 138 -11.05 -8.19 13.19
C SER A 138 -10.36 -7.84 11.87
N SER A 139 -9.32 -8.60 11.53
CA SER A 139 -8.47 -8.31 10.39
C SER A 139 -8.16 -9.55 9.56
N TYR A 140 -8.11 -9.38 8.23
CA TYR A 140 -7.96 -10.47 7.27
C TYR A 140 -7.11 -10.07 6.08
N ASN A 141 -6.12 -10.90 5.74
CA ASN A 141 -5.19 -10.68 4.63
C ASN A 141 -5.41 -11.66 3.48
N CYS A 142 -5.16 -11.21 2.25
CA CYS A 142 -5.05 -12.04 1.06
C CYS A 142 -3.83 -11.60 0.24
N GLY A 143 -2.91 -12.52 -0.03
CA GLY A 143 -1.62 -12.20 -0.64
C GLY A 143 -0.60 -11.71 0.39
N GLY A 144 0.36 -10.89 -0.05
CA GLY A 144 1.45 -10.40 0.81
C GLY A 144 2.57 -11.41 1.06
N TRP A 145 2.55 -12.57 0.41
CA TRP A 145 3.53 -13.65 0.61
C TRP A 145 4.85 -13.49 -0.17
N GLY A 146 4.94 -12.44 -1.00
CA GLY A 146 6.13 -12.15 -1.79
C GLY A 146 6.30 -13.03 -3.02
N HIS A 147 7.29 -12.66 -3.84
CA HIS A 147 7.48 -13.14 -5.21
C HIS A 147 7.65 -14.65 -5.42
N PHE A 148 8.04 -15.41 -4.39
CA PHE A 148 8.14 -16.86 -4.53
C PHE A 148 6.77 -17.54 -4.43
N MET A 149 5.85 -16.99 -3.64
CA MET A 149 4.58 -17.64 -3.30
C MET A 149 3.34 -16.80 -3.62
N GLY A 150 3.50 -15.70 -4.35
CA GLY A 150 2.40 -14.83 -4.75
C GLY A 150 2.90 -13.56 -5.44
N ASP A 151 2.47 -12.40 -4.93
CA ASP A 151 2.62 -11.07 -5.53
C ASP A 151 1.81 -10.89 -6.84
N GLU A 152 0.76 -11.68 -7.06
CA GLU A 152 -0.12 -11.55 -8.22
C GLU A 152 -0.68 -10.12 -8.34
N GLY A 153 -0.66 -9.59 -9.56
CA GLY A 153 -1.09 -8.22 -9.84
C GLY A 153 -0.06 -7.12 -9.53
N SER A 154 1.11 -7.46 -8.97
CA SER A 154 2.21 -6.52 -8.72
C SER A 154 3.06 -6.23 -9.97
N ALA A 155 3.91 -5.19 -9.90
CA ALA A 155 4.88 -4.88 -10.95
C ALA A 155 5.89 -6.01 -11.19
N PHE A 156 6.32 -6.70 -10.14
CA PHE A 156 7.19 -7.88 -10.29
C PHE A 156 6.46 -9.00 -11.03
N HIS A 157 5.22 -9.30 -10.66
CA HIS A 157 4.42 -10.34 -11.30
C HIS A 157 4.17 -10.00 -12.78
N ILE A 158 3.79 -8.77 -13.11
CA ILE A 158 3.61 -8.31 -14.50
C ILE A 158 4.88 -8.54 -15.32
N ALA A 159 6.05 -8.13 -14.81
CA ALA A 159 7.33 -8.33 -15.48
C ALA A 159 7.68 -9.81 -15.67
N LEU A 160 7.50 -10.63 -14.62
CA LEU A 160 7.77 -12.07 -14.68
C LEU A 160 6.84 -12.79 -15.66
N ARG A 161 5.55 -12.42 -15.68
CA ARG A 161 4.56 -12.93 -16.64
C ARG A 161 4.93 -12.57 -18.07
N ALA A 162 5.36 -11.33 -18.33
CA ALA A 162 5.85 -10.92 -19.65
C ALA A 162 7.01 -11.79 -20.14
N ILE A 163 8.03 -11.97 -19.31
CA ILE A 163 9.20 -12.82 -19.63
C ILE A 163 8.77 -14.26 -19.85
N LYS A 164 7.90 -14.80 -18.99
CA LYS A 164 7.43 -16.18 -19.09
C LYS A 164 6.64 -16.45 -20.36
N ILE A 165 5.75 -15.53 -20.77
CA ILE A 165 4.99 -15.68 -22.01
C ILE A 165 5.92 -15.67 -23.22
N VAL A 166 6.89 -14.75 -23.27
CA VAL A 166 7.88 -14.69 -24.35
C VAL A 166 8.70 -15.98 -24.42
N PHE A 167 9.18 -16.48 -23.28
CA PHE A 167 9.98 -17.70 -23.24
C PHE A 167 9.19 -18.92 -23.72
N ASP A 168 7.95 -19.06 -23.24
CA ASP A 168 7.07 -20.18 -23.62
C ASP A 168 6.71 -20.17 -25.10
N ASP A 169 6.47 -19.00 -25.69
CA ASP A 169 6.17 -18.87 -27.11
C ASP A 169 7.37 -19.26 -27.98
N MET A 170 8.56 -18.77 -27.60
CA MET A 170 9.82 -19.06 -28.31
C MET A 170 10.27 -20.53 -28.17
N ASP A 171 9.92 -21.21 -27.08
CA ASP A 171 10.16 -22.67 -26.93
C ASP A 171 9.10 -23.52 -27.63
N GLY A 172 8.00 -22.91 -28.09
CA GLY A 172 6.84 -23.66 -28.59
C GLY A 172 6.08 -24.42 -27.50
N LEU A 173 6.31 -24.11 -26.22
CA LEU A 173 5.65 -24.76 -25.08
C LEU A 173 4.19 -24.28 -24.94
N ARG A 174 3.97 -22.97 -24.97
CA ARG A 174 2.64 -22.34 -24.95
C ARG A 174 2.67 -21.10 -25.83
N LYS A 175 1.77 -21.06 -26.83
CA LYS A 175 1.65 -19.91 -27.73
C LYS A 175 1.17 -18.67 -26.97
N SER A 176 1.81 -17.54 -27.20
CA SER A 176 1.38 -16.24 -26.69
C SER A 176 0.01 -15.87 -27.30
N PRO A 177 -0.90 -15.26 -26.52
CA PRO A 177 -2.20 -14.80 -27.04
C PRO A 177 -2.06 -13.67 -28.08
N TYR A 178 -0.94 -12.96 -28.09
CA TYR A 178 -0.64 -11.82 -28.96
C TYR A 178 0.83 -11.83 -29.43
N PRO A 179 1.20 -11.06 -30.47
CA PRO A 179 2.58 -10.96 -30.93
C PRO A 179 3.55 -10.59 -29.81
N ILE A 180 4.74 -11.21 -29.77
CA ILE A 180 5.71 -11.11 -28.66
C ILE A 180 6.85 -10.12 -28.94
N GLU A 181 6.97 -9.63 -30.17
CA GLU A 181 8.16 -8.99 -30.71
C GLU A 181 8.52 -7.70 -29.94
N LEU A 182 7.53 -6.87 -29.65
CA LEU A 182 7.75 -5.63 -28.89
C LEU A 182 8.13 -5.92 -27.44
N VAL A 183 7.37 -6.78 -26.76
CA VAL A 183 7.66 -7.15 -25.36
C VAL A 183 9.03 -7.80 -25.23
N TRP A 184 9.42 -8.67 -26.18
CA TRP A 184 10.76 -9.25 -26.21
C TRP A 184 11.84 -8.19 -26.45
N SER A 185 11.62 -7.24 -27.37
CA SER A 185 12.54 -6.11 -27.59
C SER A 185 12.75 -5.28 -26.32
N LEU A 186 11.69 -4.98 -25.58
CA LEU A 186 11.75 -4.25 -24.31
C LEU A 186 12.52 -5.02 -23.23
N ILE A 187 12.32 -6.35 -23.14
CA ILE A 187 13.08 -7.21 -22.22
C ILE A 187 14.57 -7.18 -22.58
N LYS A 188 14.92 -7.36 -23.87
CA LYS A 188 16.31 -7.30 -24.33
C LYS A 188 17.00 -5.99 -23.99
N GLU A 189 16.35 -4.88 -24.31
CA GLU A 189 16.87 -3.53 -24.03
C GLU A 189 17.05 -3.31 -22.52
N TYR A 190 16.06 -3.70 -21.71
CA TYR A 190 16.05 -3.47 -20.26
C TYR A 190 17.14 -4.27 -19.54
N PHE A 191 17.23 -5.57 -19.86
CA PHE A 191 18.20 -6.48 -19.23
C PHE A 191 19.58 -6.42 -19.90
N LYS A 192 19.70 -5.76 -21.07
CA LYS A 192 20.90 -5.70 -21.90
C LYS A 192 21.35 -7.10 -22.34
N VAL A 193 20.41 -7.83 -22.94
CA VAL A 193 20.58 -9.21 -23.37
C VAL A 193 20.21 -9.37 -24.85
N GLU A 194 20.81 -10.34 -25.53
CA GLU A 194 20.51 -10.62 -26.94
C GLU A 194 19.61 -11.84 -27.10
N ASN A 195 19.77 -12.84 -26.23
CA ASN A 195 19.03 -14.10 -26.28
C ASN A 195 18.49 -14.52 -24.90
N ARG A 196 17.65 -15.56 -24.88
CA ARG A 196 17.00 -16.06 -23.66
C ARG A 196 17.98 -16.62 -22.63
N GLY A 197 19.10 -17.21 -23.08
CA GLY A 197 20.14 -17.75 -22.19
C GLY A 197 20.83 -16.67 -21.35
N ASP A 198 20.99 -15.48 -21.92
CA ASP A 198 21.59 -14.32 -21.25
C ASP A 198 20.74 -13.81 -20.06
N MET A 199 19.47 -14.22 -19.96
CA MET A 199 18.61 -13.89 -18.82
C MET A 199 18.93 -14.71 -17.56
N LEU A 200 19.52 -15.91 -17.70
CA LEU A 200 19.74 -16.82 -16.57
C LEU A 200 20.57 -16.16 -15.43
N PRO A 201 21.66 -15.42 -15.69
CA PRO A 201 22.37 -14.70 -14.65
C PRO A 201 21.50 -13.72 -13.84
N HIS A 202 20.49 -13.08 -14.46
CA HIS A 202 19.58 -12.17 -13.76
C HIS A 202 18.63 -12.90 -12.81
N PHE A 203 18.22 -14.13 -13.14
CA PHE A 203 17.36 -14.93 -12.29
C PHE A 203 18.11 -15.60 -11.13
N TYR A 204 19.36 -16.01 -11.33
CA TYR A 204 20.07 -16.84 -10.35
C TYR A 204 21.21 -16.13 -9.61
N LYS A 205 22.04 -15.36 -10.32
CA LYS A 205 23.28 -14.79 -9.74
C LYS A 205 23.12 -13.33 -9.32
N LYS A 206 22.30 -12.57 -10.05
CA LYS A 206 22.14 -11.12 -9.92
C LYS A 206 20.70 -10.74 -9.62
N PHE A 207 19.96 -11.62 -8.94
CA PHE A 207 18.54 -11.39 -8.70
C PHE A 207 18.32 -10.14 -7.85
N ASP A 208 17.50 -9.24 -8.38
CA ASP A 208 17.03 -8.04 -7.71
C ASP A 208 15.54 -7.87 -8.07
N LYS A 209 14.66 -8.14 -7.11
CA LYS A 209 13.20 -8.06 -7.29
C LYS A 209 12.76 -6.69 -7.81
N SER A 210 13.32 -5.62 -7.26
CA SER A 210 12.97 -4.25 -7.64
C SER A 210 13.47 -3.90 -9.04
N PHE A 211 14.62 -4.45 -9.46
CA PHE A 211 15.07 -4.35 -10.85
C PHE A 211 14.11 -5.04 -11.81
N PHE A 212 13.68 -6.27 -11.53
CA PHE A 212 12.67 -6.94 -12.36
C PHE A 212 11.36 -6.14 -12.41
N ALA A 213 10.85 -5.69 -11.27
CA ALA A 213 9.60 -4.93 -11.17
C ALA A 213 9.63 -3.63 -12.00
N ARG A 214 10.80 -2.97 -12.12
CA ARG A 214 10.95 -1.74 -12.92
C ARG A 214 10.73 -1.97 -14.43
N LEU A 215 10.82 -3.20 -14.95
CA LEU A 215 10.39 -3.50 -16.33
C LEU A 215 8.92 -3.14 -16.56
N CYS A 216 8.07 -3.23 -15.53
CA CYS A 216 6.65 -2.88 -15.61
C CYS A 216 6.40 -1.46 -16.12
N ILE A 217 7.33 -0.52 -15.90
CA ILE A 217 7.23 0.86 -16.42
C ILE A 217 7.27 0.87 -17.95
N LYS A 218 8.18 0.10 -18.55
CA LYS A 218 8.27 -0.04 -20.01
C LYS A 218 7.05 -0.74 -20.58
N LEU A 219 6.53 -1.76 -19.88
CA LEU A 219 5.32 -2.49 -20.27
C LEU A 219 4.06 -1.61 -20.18
N SER A 220 3.92 -0.74 -19.17
CA SER A 220 2.79 0.21 -19.08
C SER A 220 2.75 1.13 -20.28
N ARG A 221 3.90 1.70 -20.65
CA ARG A 221 4.00 2.59 -21.82
C ARG A 221 3.62 1.87 -23.11
N ALA A 222 4.12 0.65 -23.31
CA ALA A 222 3.74 -0.15 -24.48
C ALA A 222 2.22 -0.45 -24.51
N ALA A 223 1.61 -0.74 -23.36
CA ALA A 223 0.17 -0.94 -23.26
C ALA A 223 -0.62 0.33 -23.57
N GLU A 224 -0.19 1.50 -23.07
CA GLU A 224 -0.75 2.81 -23.38
C GLU A 224 -0.65 3.13 -24.89
N GLU A 225 0.48 2.77 -25.52
CA GLU A 225 0.73 2.92 -26.96
C GLU A 225 -0.02 1.90 -27.84
N GLY A 226 -0.73 0.94 -27.23
CA GLY A 226 -1.63 0.03 -27.95
C GLY A 226 -1.16 -1.41 -28.10
N ASP A 227 0.00 -1.78 -27.56
CA ASP A 227 0.50 -3.16 -27.64
C ASP A 227 -0.47 -4.14 -26.95
N ARG A 228 -0.89 -5.16 -27.68
CA ARG A 228 -1.94 -6.09 -27.23
C ARG A 228 -1.44 -7.03 -26.14
N LEU A 229 -0.18 -7.46 -26.20
CA LEU A 229 0.38 -8.34 -25.18
C LEU A 229 0.59 -7.58 -23.87
N ALA A 230 1.09 -6.34 -23.94
CA ALA A 230 1.22 -5.47 -22.78
C ALA A 230 -0.15 -5.17 -22.15
N LYS A 231 -1.18 -4.80 -22.94
CA LYS A 231 -2.55 -4.62 -22.43
C LYS A 231 -3.07 -5.88 -21.74
N TYR A 232 -2.85 -7.05 -22.33
CA TYR A 232 -3.24 -8.34 -21.75
C TYR A 232 -2.59 -8.60 -20.39
N LEU A 233 -1.31 -8.27 -20.23
CA LEU A 233 -0.61 -8.42 -18.95
C LEU A 233 -1.21 -7.54 -17.84
N PHE A 234 -1.62 -6.31 -18.17
CA PHE A 234 -2.28 -5.42 -17.21
C PHE A 234 -3.73 -5.83 -16.92
N ASP A 235 -4.45 -6.35 -17.92
CA ASP A 235 -5.78 -6.93 -17.70
C ASP A 235 -5.73 -8.15 -16.77
N GLU A 236 -4.76 -9.06 -16.99
CA GLU A 236 -4.50 -10.20 -16.09
C GLU A 236 -4.10 -9.72 -14.68
N ALA A 237 -3.30 -8.66 -14.56
CA ALA A 237 -2.96 -8.07 -13.27
C ALA A 237 -4.18 -7.47 -12.57
N GLY A 238 -5.06 -6.79 -13.31
CA GLY A 238 -6.35 -6.31 -12.83
C GLY A 238 -7.20 -7.45 -12.27
N ASP A 239 -7.39 -8.54 -13.02
CA ASP A 239 -8.17 -9.72 -12.57
C ASP A 239 -7.61 -10.30 -11.27
N ASN A 240 -6.30 -10.41 -11.15
CA ASN A 240 -5.67 -10.89 -9.91
C ASN A 240 -5.95 -9.96 -8.72
N LEU A 241 -5.79 -8.63 -8.89
CA LEU A 241 -6.10 -7.65 -7.84
C LEU A 241 -7.59 -7.68 -7.46
N GLY A 242 -8.48 -7.81 -8.44
CA GLY A 242 -9.91 -7.94 -8.23
C GLY A 242 -10.26 -9.20 -7.44
N ARG A 243 -9.60 -10.34 -7.74
CA ARG A 243 -9.79 -11.59 -7.01
C ARG A 243 -9.28 -11.52 -5.57
N MET A 244 -8.17 -10.82 -5.33
CA MET A 244 -7.67 -10.59 -3.97
C MET A 244 -8.70 -9.80 -3.14
N ALA A 245 -9.27 -8.74 -3.71
CA ALA A 245 -10.35 -8.00 -3.07
C ALA A 245 -11.59 -8.90 -2.85
N ALA A 246 -12.03 -9.63 -3.89
CA ALA A 246 -13.15 -10.56 -3.84
C ALA A 246 -13.01 -11.63 -2.74
N ALA A 247 -11.81 -12.15 -2.52
CA ALA A 247 -11.53 -13.13 -1.48
C ALA A 247 -11.79 -12.59 -0.06
N LEU A 248 -11.66 -11.27 0.13
CA LEU A 248 -11.87 -10.61 1.40
C LEU A 248 -13.26 -10.00 1.58
N ILE A 249 -14.06 -9.85 0.50
CA ILE A 249 -15.44 -9.34 0.58
C ILE A 249 -16.30 -10.08 1.63
N PRO A 250 -16.30 -11.43 1.71
CA PRO A 250 -17.09 -12.14 2.72
C PRO A 250 -16.65 -11.89 4.17
N LYS A 251 -15.51 -11.24 4.38
CA LYS A 251 -14.97 -10.90 5.71
C LYS A 251 -15.30 -9.47 6.13
N VAL A 252 -15.87 -8.66 5.24
CA VAL A 252 -16.25 -7.27 5.52
C VAL A 252 -17.51 -7.23 6.39
N GLN A 253 -17.46 -6.50 7.49
CA GLN A 253 -18.63 -6.20 8.31
C GLN A 253 -19.43 -5.05 7.70
N THR A 254 -20.67 -5.35 7.32
CA THR A 254 -21.53 -4.41 6.60
C THR A 254 -22.46 -3.60 7.50
N ASP A 255 -22.57 -3.93 8.79
CA ASP A 255 -23.53 -3.32 9.72
C ASP A 255 -23.38 -1.79 9.84
N ASN A 256 -22.15 -1.30 9.66
CA ASN A 256 -21.83 0.12 9.71
C ASN A 256 -21.70 0.77 8.31
N LEU A 257 -21.81 -0.02 7.23
CA LEU A 257 -21.87 0.47 5.85
C LEU A 257 -23.31 0.89 5.57
N LYS A 258 -23.68 2.10 6.01
CA LYS A 258 -24.96 2.73 5.67
C LYS A 258 -24.92 3.21 4.20
N SER A 259 -25.24 4.46 3.95
CA SER A 259 -25.15 5.10 2.63
C SER A 259 -23.72 5.47 2.18
N ASP A 260 -22.69 5.14 2.97
CA ASP A 260 -21.29 5.43 2.61
C ASP A 260 -20.65 4.17 1.97
N PRO A 261 -20.16 4.26 0.72
CA PRO A 261 -19.50 3.14 0.06
C PRO A 261 -18.30 2.62 0.85
N PHE A 262 -18.11 1.30 0.80
CA PHE A 262 -16.92 0.65 1.35
C PHE A 262 -15.68 1.13 0.61
N LYS A 263 -14.64 1.53 1.34
CA LYS A 263 -13.43 2.10 0.75
C LYS A 263 -12.35 1.04 0.60
N ILE A 264 -11.87 0.86 -0.62
CA ILE A 264 -10.64 0.13 -0.94
C ILE A 264 -9.56 1.16 -1.24
N VAL A 265 -8.58 1.31 -0.35
CA VAL A 265 -7.46 2.22 -0.50
C VAL A 265 -6.42 1.59 -1.43
N CYS A 266 -6.25 2.17 -2.62
CA CYS A 266 -5.30 1.72 -3.62
C CYS A 266 -3.92 2.30 -3.35
N VAL A 267 -2.98 1.47 -2.89
CA VAL A 267 -1.60 1.88 -2.54
C VAL A 267 -0.60 1.23 -3.50
N GLY A 268 0.39 1.99 -3.96
CA GLY A 268 1.48 1.50 -4.80
C GLY A 268 1.41 1.93 -6.27
N SER A 269 2.57 1.91 -6.93
CA SER A 269 2.78 2.55 -8.24
C SER A 269 2.04 1.89 -9.40
N VAL A 270 1.59 0.64 -9.29
CA VAL A 270 0.86 -0.03 -10.38
C VAL A 270 -0.50 0.61 -10.60
N TRP A 271 -1.10 1.20 -9.55
CA TRP A 271 -2.34 1.96 -9.65
C TRP A 271 -2.24 3.26 -10.47
N LEU A 272 -1.03 3.70 -10.84
CA LEU A 272 -0.85 4.79 -11.81
C LEU A 272 -1.33 4.35 -13.21
N SER A 273 -1.31 3.04 -13.48
CA SER A 273 -1.80 2.41 -14.71
C SER A 273 -3.28 1.97 -14.59
N LEU A 274 -4.06 2.58 -13.68
CA LEU A 274 -5.46 2.21 -13.42
C LEU A 274 -6.30 1.99 -14.68
N PRO A 275 -6.28 2.85 -15.73
CA PRO A 275 -7.06 2.61 -16.94
C PRO A 275 -6.79 1.27 -17.63
N LEU A 276 -5.59 0.70 -17.47
CA LEU A 276 -5.22 -0.61 -18.00
C LEU A 276 -5.68 -1.78 -17.12
N LEU A 277 -6.01 -1.52 -15.85
CA LEU A 277 -6.38 -2.54 -14.85
C LEU A 277 -7.90 -2.70 -14.70
N VAL A 278 -8.68 -1.64 -14.97
CA VAL A 278 -10.11 -1.54 -14.61
C VAL A 278 -10.95 -2.71 -15.13
N ALA A 279 -10.75 -3.13 -16.39
CA ALA A 279 -11.53 -4.21 -16.99
C ALA A 279 -11.29 -5.55 -16.28
N GLY A 280 -10.03 -5.97 -16.17
CA GLY A 280 -9.64 -7.15 -15.40
C GLY A 280 -10.08 -7.06 -13.94
N PHE A 281 -9.87 -5.92 -13.28
CA PHE A 281 -10.25 -5.72 -11.89
C PHE A 281 -11.73 -5.94 -11.64
N LEU A 282 -12.60 -5.43 -12.52
CA LEU A 282 -14.03 -5.71 -12.46
C LEU A 282 -14.34 -7.20 -12.58
N SER A 283 -13.69 -7.88 -13.54
CA SER A 283 -13.87 -9.33 -13.75
C SER A 283 -13.49 -10.16 -12.53
N GLY A 284 -12.38 -9.79 -11.87
CA GLY A 284 -11.91 -10.43 -10.66
C GLY A 284 -12.79 -10.12 -9.44
N LEU A 285 -13.20 -8.86 -9.29
CA LEU A 285 -14.03 -8.41 -8.17
C LEU A 285 -15.41 -9.09 -8.18
N GLN A 286 -16.00 -9.27 -9.37
CA GLN A 286 -17.29 -9.94 -9.57
C GLN A 286 -17.29 -11.44 -9.22
N LYS A 287 -16.14 -12.02 -8.83
CA LYS A 287 -16.11 -13.38 -8.26
C LYS A 287 -16.72 -13.45 -6.87
N ALA A 288 -16.87 -12.32 -6.18
CA ALA A 288 -17.59 -12.21 -4.92
C ALA A 288 -19.05 -11.78 -5.13
N ASN A 289 -19.93 -12.21 -4.21
CA ASN A 289 -21.27 -11.64 -4.09
C ASN A 289 -21.21 -10.35 -3.26
N ILE A 290 -21.23 -9.20 -3.93
CA ILE A 290 -21.10 -7.88 -3.29
C ILE A 290 -22.50 -7.26 -3.15
N THR A 291 -22.84 -6.84 -1.92
CA THR A 291 -24.16 -6.29 -1.57
C THR A 291 -24.09 -4.83 -1.11
N PHE A 292 -23.00 -4.14 -1.42
CA PHE A 292 -22.74 -2.76 -1.02
C PHE A 292 -21.86 -2.07 -2.07
N ASP A 293 -21.97 -0.75 -2.18
CA ASP A 293 -21.14 0.03 -3.09
C ASP A 293 -19.68 0.08 -2.61
N ILE A 294 -18.75 0.10 -3.56
CA ILE A 294 -17.32 0.16 -3.27
C ILE A 294 -16.70 1.36 -3.99
N ASN A 295 -15.96 2.17 -3.25
CA ASN A 295 -15.09 3.19 -3.82
C ASN A 295 -13.64 2.72 -3.76
N LEU A 296 -13.00 2.65 -4.92
CA LEU A 296 -11.53 2.59 -4.99
C LEU A 296 -11.03 4.00 -4.78
N VAL A 297 -10.16 4.20 -3.80
CA VAL A 297 -9.69 5.54 -3.40
C VAL A 297 -8.18 5.62 -3.43
N ARG A 298 -7.66 6.80 -3.77
CA ARG A 298 -6.23 7.14 -3.63
C ARG A 298 -6.09 8.19 -2.53
N LEU A 299 -5.17 7.97 -1.60
CA LEU A 299 -4.90 8.96 -0.56
C LEU A 299 -4.27 10.22 -1.15
N LYS A 300 -4.76 11.39 -0.72
CA LYS A 300 -4.18 12.72 -0.95
C LYS A 300 -3.23 13.13 0.17
N LYS A 301 -3.50 12.62 1.37
CA LYS A 301 -2.67 12.84 2.56
C LYS A 301 -1.87 11.56 2.86
N SER A 302 -0.73 11.71 3.52
CA SER A 302 0.08 10.56 3.98
C SER A 302 -0.74 9.63 4.90
N SER A 303 -0.39 8.35 4.92
CA SER A 303 -0.92 7.38 5.89
C SER A 303 -0.57 7.75 7.33
N ALA A 304 0.36 8.69 7.55
CA ALA A 304 0.70 9.25 8.86
C ALA A 304 -0.52 9.92 9.52
N PHE A 305 -1.44 10.50 8.73
CA PHE A 305 -2.70 11.01 9.26
C PHE A 305 -3.54 9.89 9.87
N GLY A 306 -3.69 8.77 9.17
CA GLY A 306 -4.38 7.59 9.66
C GLY A 306 -3.69 6.95 10.87
N ALA A 307 -2.35 6.98 10.92
CA ALA A 307 -1.60 6.57 12.11
C ALA A 307 -1.99 7.41 13.34
N CYS A 308 -2.03 8.74 13.18
CA CYS A 308 -2.48 9.68 14.21
C CYS A 308 -3.94 9.43 14.60
N TYR A 309 -4.84 9.32 13.62
CA TYR A 309 -6.27 9.10 13.81
C TYR A 309 -6.56 7.81 14.57
N HIS A 310 -5.93 6.71 14.16
CA HIS A 310 -6.04 5.42 14.82
C HIS A 310 -5.53 5.49 16.27
N ALA A 311 -4.41 6.18 16.49
CA ALA A 311 -3.83 6.31 17.81
C ALA A 311 -4.72 7.11 18.77
N VAL A 312 -5.25 8.25 18.32
CA VAL A 312 -6.22 9.07 19.06
C VAL A 312 -7.42 8.25 19.50
N ASP A 313 -8.02 7.49 18.58
CA ASP A 313 -9.20 6.67 18.88
C ASP A 313 -8.86 5.55 19.89
N ALA A 314 -7.70 4.90 19.72
CA ALA A 314 -7.27 3.80 20.57
C ALA A 314 -6.99 4.22 22.02
N VAL A 315 -6.64 5.48 22.28
CA VAL A 315 -6.44 6.03 23.63
C VAL A 315 -7.66 6.78 24.18
N GLY A 316 -8.76 6.83 23.43
CA GLY A 316 -10.01 7.48 23.85
C GLY A 316 -9.96 9.02 23.84
N LEU A 317 -9.03 9.60 23.07
CA LEU A 317 -8.96 11.05 22.84
C LEU A 317 -9.88 11.45 21.68
N GLN A 318 -10.05 12.75 21.47
CA GLN A 318 -10.88 13.31 20.40
C GLN A 318 -10.02 14.22 19.53
N LEU A 319 -10.14 14.05 18.21
CA LEU A 319 -9.51 14.89 17.20
C LEU A 319 -10.54 15.14 16.10
N PRO A 320 -10.89 16.40 15.78
CA PRO A 320 -11.76 16.69 14.64
C PRO A 320 -11.11 16.22 13.33
N ARG A 321 -11.92 15.65 12.43
CA ARG A 321 -11.44 15.07 11.15
C ARG A 321 -12.45 15.35 10.04
N HIS A 322 -11.96 15.62 8.84
CA HIS A 322 -12.77 15.70 7.62
C HIS A 322 -12.25 14.70 6.57
N TYR A 323 -12.75 13.47 6.63
CA TYR A 323 -12.29 12.35 5.77
C TYR A 323 -12.36 12.61 4.26
N PRO A 324 -13.38 13.30 3.71
CA PRO A 324 -13.43 13.57 2.26
C PRO A 324 -12.22 14.34 1.71
N ASP A 325 -11.48 15.08 2.55
CA ASP A 325 -10.28 15.80 2.10
C ASP A 325 -9.05 14.89 1.97
N ASN A 326 -9.12 13.67 2.49
CA ASN A 326 -7.98 12.79 2.65
C ASN A 326 -7.72 11.91 1.43
N PHE A 327 -8.67 11.80 0.49
CA PHE A 327 -8.58 10.90 -0.66
C PHE A 327 -9.35 11.41 -1.88
N ASP A 328 -8.95 10.93 -3.06
CA ASP A 328 -9.72 11.03 -4.30
C ASP A 328 -10.38 9.68 -4.60
N VAL A 329 -11.62 9.72 -5.11
CA VAL A 329 -12.30 8.52 -5.60
C VAL A 329 -11.80 8.24 -7.02
N LEU A 330 -11.16 7.10 -7.22
CA LEU A 330 -10.64 6.66 -8.50
C LEU A 330 -11.73 6.03 -9.37
N VAL A 331 -12.49 5.12 -8.77
CA VAL A 331 -13.53 4.33 -9.44
C VAL A 331 -14.61 3.97 -8.43
N GLN A 332 -15.87 3.99 -8.88
CA GLN A 332 -17.02 3.57 -8.09
C GLN A 332 -17.59 2.28 -8.65
N TYR A 333 -17.74 1.27 -7.80
CA TYR A 333 -18.51 0.07 -8.10
C TYR A 333 -19.90 0.22 -7.50
N ASN A 334 -20.92 0.15 -8.36
CA ASN A 334 -22.31 0.09 -7.90
C ASN A 334 -22.77 -1.37 -7.88
N HIS A 335 -23.24 -1.83 -6.71
CA HIS A 335 -23.58 -3.24 -6.53
C HIS A 335 -24.88 -3.66 -7.25
N GLU A 336 -25.80 -2.73 -7.51
CA GLU A 336 -27.05 -3.01 -8.23
C GLU A 336 -26.80 -3.21 -9.73
N SER A 337 -26.04 -2.30 -10.35
CA SER A 337 -25.68 -2.35 -11.77
C SER A 337 -24.50 -3.27 -12.06
N LYS A 338 -23.72 -3.63 -11.03
CA LYS A 338 -22.49 -4.43 -11.10
C LYS A 338 -21.45 -3.86 -12.07
N CYS A 339 -21.40 -2.55 -12.24
CA CYS A 339 -20.45 -1.88 -13.11
C CYS A 339 -19.50 -0.96 -12.34
N LEU A 340 -18.34 -0.69 -12.96
CA LEU A 340 -17.44 0.38 -12.54
C LEU A 340 -17.77 1.64 -13.33
N CYS A 341 -18.06 2.72 -12.63
CA CYS A 341 -18.18 4.05 -13.21
C CYS A 341 -16.89 4.82 -12.91
N ASN A 342 -16.28 5.37 -13.95
CA ASN A 342 -15.31 6.45 -13.79
C ASN A 342 -16.11 7.73 -13.50
N GLN A 343 -15.58 8.60 -12.64
CA GLN A 343 -16.09 9.97 -12.55
C GLN A 343 -15.76 10.77 -13.81
#